data_AF-A0A0E2H3F3-F1
#
_entry.id   AF-A0A0E2H3F3-F1
#
_cell.length_a   1.000
_cell.length_b   1.000
_cell.length_c   1.000
_cell.angle_alpha   90.00
_cell.angle_beta   90.00
_cell.angle_gamma   90.00
#
_symmetry.space_group_name_H-M   'P 1'
#
loop_
_entity.id
_entity.type
_entity.pdbx_description
1 polymer ?
#
loop_
_entity_poly.entity_id
_entity_poly.type
_entity_poly.pdbx_seq_one_letter_code
_entity_poly.pdbx_strand_id
1 'polypeptide(L)'
;MSKLVTTTGISIPVFNVVRYPTVPALEIQILESQVQEIDLLKLFKTESELSTLTLMSDQEILENQYMNYSKLDTYNIQNDYIVKEAIEGQSAIVDEEGHTVSEEVTAAPAIIDNLITIRLLKKSDLECKVDNNGQLIDAMSVALAQIMGG
;
A
#
# COMPACT_ATOMS: atom_id res chain seq x y z
N MET A 1 0.59 -4.45 11.02
CA MET A 1 0.41 -4.46 9.57
C MET A 1 -0.31 -3.19 9.14
N SER A 2 0.37 -2.30 8.44
CA SER A 2 -0.26 -1.06 7.98
C SER A 2 -1.37 -1.36 6.95
N LYS A 3 -2.25 -0.38 6.73
CA LYS A 3 -3.35 -0.45 5.78
C LYS A 3 -3.26 0.74 4.83
N LEU A 4 -3.43 0.47 3.56
CA LEU A 4 -3.55 1.49 2.52
C LEU A 4 -5.03 1.75 2.25
N VAL A 5 -5.46 2.99 2.45
CA VAL A 5 -6.84 3.41 2.23
C VAL A 5 -6.92 4.26 0.98
N THR A 6 -7.78 3.83 0.06
CA THR A 6 -8.04 4.49 -1.22
C THR A 6 -8.91 5.73 -1.05
N THR A 7 -9.09 6.48 -2.14
CA THR A 7 -9.86 7.72 -2.16
C THR A 7 -11.30 7.53 -1.67
N THR A 8 -11.95 6.42 -2.02
CA THR A 8 -13.33 6.14 -1.58
C THR A 8 -13.41 5.44 -0.21
N GLY A 9 -12.28 5.16 0.42
CA GLY A 9 -12.22 4.55 1.76
C GLY A 9 -12.04 3.03 1.77
N ILE A 10 -11.78 2.39 0.62
CA ILE A 10 -11.45 0.95 0.59
C ILE A 10 -10.11 0.74 1.28
N SER A 11 -10.11 -0.09 2.32
CA SER A 11 -8.94 -0.40 3.16
C SER A 11 -8.29 -1.70 2.73
N ILE A 12 -7.00 -1.63 2.42
CA ILE A 12 -6.20 -2.75 1.92
C ILE A 12 -5.08 -3.02 2.92
N PRO A 13 -5.02 -4.18 3.57
CA PRO A 13 -3.87 -4.54 4.39
C PRO A 13 -2.62 -4.62 3.51
N VAL A 14 -1.53 -3.99 3.95
CA VAL A 14 -0.26 -3.95 3.22
C VAL A 14 0.86 -4.51 4.08
N PHE A 15 1.66 -5.39 3.48
CA PHE A 15 2.87 -5.92 4.07
C PHE A 15 3.97 -4.86 4.09
N ASN A 16 4.11 -4.12 2.99
CA ASN A 16 5.12 -3.07 2.85
C ASN A 16 4.72 -2.06 1.77
N VAL A 17 5.23 -0.84 1.89
CA VAL A 17 5.04 0.24 0.92
C VAL A 17 6.37 0.96 0.69
N VAL A 18 6.85 0.96 -0.54
CA VAL A 18 8.16 1.53 -0.91
C VAL A 18 7.98 2.64 -1.94
N ARG A 19 8.56 3.81 -1.67
CA ARG A 19 8.66 4.92 -2.65
C ARG A 19 9.95 4.80 -3.42
N TYR A 20 9.86 4.83 -4.74
CA TYR A 20 11.01 5.00 -5.60
C TYR A 20 11.14 6.49 -5.99
N PRO A 21 12.22 7.18 -5.61
CA PRO A 21 12.40 8.60 -5.93
C PRO A 21 12.90 8.83 -7.36
N THR A 22 13.62 7.86 -7.94
CA THR A 22 14.23 7.98 -9.28
C THR A 22 13.24 7.74 -10.42
N VAL A 23 12.27 6.85 -10.20
CA VAL A 23 11.07 6.70 -11.05
C VAL A 23 9.92 6.95 -10.10
N PRO A 24 9.13 8.04 -10.25
CA PRO A 24 8.13 8.46 -9.27
C PRO A 24 7.01 7.41 -9.21
N ALA A 25 7.27 6.38 -8.43
CA ALA A 25 6.51 5.15 -8.38
C ALA A 25 6.34 4.71 -6.93
N LEU A 26 5.19 4.12 -6.68
CA LEU A 26 4.83 3.53 -5.41
C LEU A 26 4.73 2.02 -5.61
N GLU A 27 5.53 1.26 -4.88
CA GLU A 27 5.40 -0.18 -4.82
C GLU A 27 4.69 -0.57 -3.53
N ILE A 28 3.68 -1.40 -3.67
CA ILE A 28 2.81 -1.88 -2.61
C ILE A 28 2.92 -3.39 -2.61
N GLN A 29 3.25 -3.94 -1.46
CA GLN A 29 3.39 -5.37 -1.25
C GLN A 29 2.27 -5.84 -0.33
N ILE A 30 1.56 -6.89 -0.73
CA ILE A 30 0.36 -7.41 -0.07
C ILE A 30 0.48 -8.91 0.02
N LEU A 31 0.10 -9.48 1.16
CA LEU A 31 -0.02 -10.93 1.31
C LEU A 31 -1.40 -11.36 0.77
N GLU A 32 -1.43 -12.34 -0.13
CA GLU A 32 -2.65 -12.78 -0.81
C GLU A 32 -3.72 -13.27 0.20
N SER A 33 -3.30 -13.93 1.28
CA SER A 33 -4.21 -14.37 2.35
C SER A 33 -5.07 -13.24 2.95
N GLN A 34 -4.61 -11.98 2.87
CA GLN A 34 -5.24 -10.83 3.51
C GLN A 34 -6.27 -10.10 2.62
N VAL A 35 -6.39 -10.48 1.35
CA VAL A 35 -7.12 -9.70 0.33
C VAL A 35 -8.03 -10.56 -0.55
N GLN A 36 -8.41 -11.76 -0.09
CA GLN A 36 -9.21 -12.72 -0.86
C GLN A 36 -10.56 -12.15 -1.36
N GLU A 37 -11.12 -11.15 -0.67
CA GLU A 37 -12.41 -10.53 -1.02
C GLU A 37 -12.26 -9.25 -1.87
N ILE A 38 -11.03 -8.80 -2.15
CA ILE A 38 -10.77 -7.54 -2.85
C ILE A 38 -10.21 -7.84 -4.25
N ASP A 39 -10.93 -7.39 -5.29
CA ASP A 39 -10.39 -7.36 -6.66
C ASP A 39 -9.36 -6.22 -6.80
N LEU A 40 -8.12 -6.52 -6.37
CA LEU A 40 -7.02 -5.56 -6.38
C LEU A 40 -6.74 -5.04 -7.80
N LEU A 41 -6.83 -5.90 -8.80
CA LEU A 41 -6.50 -5.51 -10.18
C LEU A 41 -7.53 -4.51 -10.73
N LYS A 42 -8.82 -4.71 -10.45
CA LYS A 42 -9.85 -3.73 -10.78
C LYS A 42 -9.68 -2.44 -9.98
N LEU A 43 -9.38 -2.55 -8.68
CA LEU A 43 -9.19 -1.41 -7.79
C LEU A 43 -8.04 -0.50 -8.27
N PHE A 44 -6.86 -1.08 -8.51
CA PHE A 44 -5.67 -0.34 -8.95
C PHE A 44 -5.68 0.05 -10.44
N LYS A 45 -6.69 -0.37 -11.21
CA LYS A 45 -6.97 0.19 -12.55
C LYS A 45 -7.93 1.37 -12.51
N THR A 46 -8.59 1.62 -11.38
CA THR A 46 -9.59 2.68 -11.27
C THR A 46 -8.92 3.97 -10.80
N GLU A 47 -8.65 4.89 -11.72
CA GLU A 47 -7.91 6.13 -11.41
C GLU A 47 -8.51 6.95 -10.27
N SER A 48 -9.85 7.02 -10.16
CA SER A 48 -10.52 7.76 -9.09
C SER A 48 -10.15 7.25 -7.70
N GLU A 49 -9.83 5.96 -7.57
CA GLU A 49 -9.43 5.33 -6.30
C GLU A 49 -8.00 5.70 -5.92
N LEU A 50 -7.16 5.99 -6.91
CA LEU A 50 -5.71 6.23 -6.74
C LEU A 50 -5.33 7.69 -6.55
N SER A 51 -6.30 8.61 -6.68
CA SER A 51 -6.08 10.06 -6.53
C SER A 51 -5.39 10.38 -5.20
N THR A 52 -5.87 9.76 -4.13
CA THR A 52 -5.31 9.81 -2.78
C THR A 52 -5.21 8.40 -2.22
N LEU A 53 -4.00 7.97 -1.85
CA LEU A 53 -3.77 6.76 -1.08
C LEU A 53 -3.19 7.15 0.28
N THR A 54 -3.84 6.71 1.34
CA THR A 54 -3.49 7.05 2.72
C THR A 54 -2.98 5.81 3.43
N LEU A 55 -1.73 5.83 3.88
CA LEU A 55 -1.14 4.75 4.66
C LEU A 55 -1.39 5.01 6.14
N MET A 56 -2.05 4.06 6.79
CA MET A 56 -2.37 4.08 8.21
C MET A 56 -1.76 2.87 8.89
N SER A 57 -1.26 3.06 10.11
CA SER A 57 -0.85 1.95 10.97
C SER A 57 -2.07 1.12 11.42
N ASP A 58 -1.81 -0.02 12.09
CA ASP A 58 -2.87 -0.79 12.77
C ASP A 58 -3.65 0.02 13.80
N GLN A 59 -3.02 1.04 14.40
CA GLN A 59 -3.60 1.89 15.44
C GLN A 59 -4.36 3.09 14.85
N GLU A 60 -4.67 3.06 13.55
CA GLU A 60 -5.34 4.14 12.81
C GLU A 60 -4.55 5.46 12.78
N ILE A 61 -3.26 5.41 13.10
CA ILE A 61 -2.37 6.57 13.00
C ILE A 61 -1.96 6.75 11.53
N LEU A 62 -2.16 7.96 11.00
CA LEU A 62 -1.69 8.36 9.68
C LEU A 62 -0.15 8.28 9.63
N GLU A 63 0.37 7.34 8.83
CA GLU A 63 1.81 7.19 8.60
C GLU A 63 2.25 8.03 7.41
N ASN A 64 1.45 8.02 6.33
CA ASN A 64 1.79 8.78 5.14
C ASN A 64 0.60 8.98 4.19
N GLN A 65 0.79 9.90 3.25
CA GLN A 65 -0.16 10.15 2.16
C GLN A 65 0.57 10.19 0.81
N TYR A 66 -0.09 9.64 -0.19
CA TYR A 66 0.41 9.45 -1.55
C TYR A 66 -0.62 10.02 -2.52
N MET A 67 -0.25 11.07 -3.24
CA MET A 67 -1.16 11.78 -4.13
C MET A 67 -0.78 11.63 -5.59
N ASN A 68 -1.79 11.75 -6.45
CA ASN A 68 -1.67 11.82 -7.91
C ASN A 68 -1.06 10.55 -8.51
N TYR A 69 -1.43 9.36 -8.03
CA TYR A 69 -1.12 8.12 -8.73
C TYR A 69 -2.28 7.79 -9.67
N SER A 70 -1.98 7.25 -10.85
CA SER A 70 -3.03 6.98 -11.85
C SER A 70 -2.84 5.72 -12.65
N LYS A 71 -1.59 5.28 -12.82
CA LYS A 71 -1.29 4.20 -13.74
C LYS A 71 -0.73 3.01 -13.00
N LEU A 72 -1.43 1.89 -13.08
CA LEU A 72 -0.88 0.59 -12.79
C LEU A 72 0.24 0.28 -13.80
N ASP A 73 1.47 0.16 -13.32
CA ASP A 73 2.65 -0.18 -14.13
C ASP A 73 2.84 -1.69 -14.15
N THR A 74 2.90 -2.30 -12.97
CA THR A 74 3.13 -3.74 -12.81
C THR A 74 2.25 -4.33 -11.72
N TYR A 75 1.83 -5.57 -11.94
CA TYR A 75 1.12 -6.41 -10.99
C TYR A 75 1.75 -7.80 -11.09
N ASN A 76 2.40 -8.25 -10.01
CA ASN A 76 3.12 -9.51 -9.97
C ASN A 76 2.71 -10.32 -8.74
N ILE A 77 2.64 -11.64 -8.88
CA ILE A 77 2.39 -12.56 -7.77
C ILE A 77 3.61 -13.47 -7.64
N GLN A 78 4.25 -13.43 -6.49
CA GLN A 78 5.28 -14.37 -6.10
C GLN A 78 4.66 -15.45 -5.22
N ASN A 79 4.60 -16.67 -5.72
CA ASN A 79 4.07 -17.80 -4.98
C ASN A 79 5.06 -18.27 -3.91
N ASP A 80 4.54 -18.85 -2.84
CA ASP A 80 5.33 -19.47 -1.76
C ASP A 80 6.34 -18.52 -1.09
N TYR A 81 5.93 -17.27 -0.89
CA TYR A 81 6.68 -16.27 -0.13
C TYR A 81 6.72 -16.63 1.37
N ILE A 82 7.93 -16.64 1.91
CA ILE A 82 8.20 -16.93 3.32
C ILE A 82 8.05 -15.64 4.13
N VAL A 83 7.00 -15.57 4.96
CA VAL A 83 6.88 -14.52 5.98
C VAL A 83 7.84 -14.90 7.12
N LYS A 84 8.88 -14.09 7.33
CA LYS A 84 9.98 -14.38 8.27
C LYS A 84 9.48 -14.88 9.63
N GLU A 85 10.21 -15.84 10.18
CA GLU A 85 9.98 -16.44 11.49
C GLU A 85 10.00 -15.38 12.59
N ALA A 86 9.00 -15.42 13.46
CA ALA A 86 9.06 -14.72 14.75
C ALA A 86 9.91 -15.58 15.70
N ILE A 87 10.86 -14.96 16.39
CA ILE A 87 11.53 -15.60 17.52
C ILE A 87 10.49 -15.68 18.64
N GLU A 88 10.04 -16.90 18.97
CA GLU A 88 9.03 -17.14 19.99
C GLU A 88 9.64 -17.22 21.39
N GLY A 89 10.91 -17.61 21.48
CA GLY A 89 11.60 -17.73 22.76
C GLY A 89 13.11 -17.68 22.57
N GLN A 90 13.78 -17.06 23.53
CA GLN A 90 15.22 -17.08 23.66
C GLN A 90 15.52 -17.50 25.09
N SER A 91 16.01 -18.73 25.24
CA SER A 91 16.35 -19.32 26.53
C SER A 91 17.86 -19.41 26.65
N ALA A 92 18.40 -18.80 27.69
CA ALA A 92 19.81 -18.88 28.03
C ALA A 92 20.01 -19.92 29.15
N ILE A 93 20.87 -20.90 28.91
CA ILE A 93 21.37 -21.79 29.96
C ILE A 93 22.58 -21.09 30.59
N VAL A 94 22.48 -20.77 31.88
CA VAL A 94 23.54 -20.12 32.67
C VAL A 94 24.16 -21.11 33.66
N ASP A 95 25.46 -20.97 33.92
CA ASP A 95 26.16 -21.76 34.95
C ASP A 95 25.88 -21.22 36.38
N GLU A 96 26.46 -21.87 37.39
CA GLU A 96 26.30 -21.49 38.80
C GLU A 96 26.87 -20.09 39.13
N GLU A 97 27.73 -19.54 38.26
CA GLU A 97 28.33 -18.21 38.38
C GLU A 97 27.56 -17.13 37.60
N GLY A 98 26.52 -17.53 36.86
CA GLY A 98 25.66 -16.67 36.07
C GLY A 98 26.17 -16.38 34.66
N HIS A 99 27.19 -17.08 34.17
CA HIS A 99 27.67 -16.95 32.79
C HIS A 99 26.82 -17.77 31.84
N THR A 100 26.48 -17.19 30.70
CA THR A 100 25.76 -17.87 29.61
C THR A 100 26.63 -18.95 28.98
N VAL A 101 26.15 -20.20 29.04
CA VAL A 101 26.86 -21.39 28.56
C VAL A 101 26.28 -21.87 27.22
N SER A 102 24.98 -21.68 27.01
CA SER A 102 24.30 -22.02 25.76
C SER A 102 23.05 -21.17 25.59
N GLU A 103 22.68 -20.93 24.33
CA GLU A 103 21.51 -20.15 23.97
C GLU A 103 20.64 -20.98 23.04
N GLU A 104 19.39 -21.17 23.41
CA GLU A 104 18.40 -21.89 22.61
C GLU A 104 17.38 -20.87 22.10
N VAL A 105 17.31 -20.72 20.78
CA VAL A 105 16.36 -19.85 20.10
C VAL A 105 15.26 -20.73 19.52
N THR A 106 14.05 -20.56 20.03
CA THR A 106 12.86 -21.21 19.49
C THR A 106 12.21 -20.25 18.49
N ALA A 107 12.13 -20.67 17.23
CA ALA A 107 11.48 -19.93 16.17
C ALA A 107 10.10 -20.54 15.85
N ALA A 108 9.11 -19.69 15.61
CA ALA A 108 7.83 -20.13 15.04
C ALA A 108 8.06 -20.74 13.65
N PRO A 109 7.25 -21.72 13.22
CA PRO A 109 7.27 -22.18 11.84
C PRO A 109 7.05 -21.00 10.88
N ALA A 110 7.87 -20.90 9.85
CA ALA A 110 7.64 -19.90 8.80
C ALA A 110 6.29 -20.09 8.13
N ILE A 111 5.50 -19.01 8.05
CA ILE A 111 4.22 -19.01 7.34
C ILE A 111 4.50 -18.80 5.86
N ILE A 112 3.94 -19.67 5.02
CA ILE A 112 4.01 -19.59 3.56
C ILE A 112 2.74 -18.89 3.07
N ASP A 113 2.90 -17.85 2.28
CA ASP A 113 1.83 -17.08 1.66
C ASP A 113 2.27 -16.63 0.26
N ASN A 114 1.35 -16.12 -0.57
CA ASN A 114 1.74 -15.52 -1.84
C ASN A 114 1.90 -14.00 -1.67
N LEU A 115 2.99 -13.45 -2.21
CA LEU A 115 3.26 -12.01 -2.16
C LEU A 115 2.82 -11.34 -3.47
N ILE A 116 1.81 -10.50 -3.38
CA ILE A 116 1.36 -9.64 -4.47
C ILE A 116 2.17 -8.34 -4.42
N THR A 117 2.84 -8.00 -5.52
CA THR A 117 3.57 -6.75 -5.69
C THR A 117 2.90 -5.91 -6.76
N ILE A 118 2.53 -4.68 -6.38
CA ILE A 118 1.80 -3.73 -7.22
C ILE A 118 2.63 -2.48 -7.34
N ARG A 119 2.87 -2.02 -8.56
CA ARG A 119 3.58 -0.77 -8.82
C ARG A 119 2.66 0.22 -9.49
N LEU A 120 2.56 1.40 -8.89
CA LEU A 120 1.80 2.54 -9.38
C LEU A 120 2.75 3.64 -9.81
N LEU A 121 2.49 4.27 -10.96
CA LEU A 121 3.19 5.46 -11.41
C LEU A 121 2.42 6.71 -11.00
N LYS A 122 3.19 7.70 -10.57
CA LYS A 122 2.68 9.05 -10.31
C LYS A 122 2.39 9.74 -11.64
N LYS A 123 1.27 10.46 -11.70
CA LYS A 123 0.96 11.42 -12.76
C LYS A 123 2.11 12.41 -12.88
N SER A 124 2.47 12.73 -14.11
CA SER A 124 3.36 13.82 -14.44
C SER A 124 2.71 15.17 -14.11
N ASP A 125 3.54 16.20 -13.95
CA ASP A 125 3.05 17.56 -13.73
C ASP A 125 2.14 18.06 -14.87
N LEU A 126 2.38 17.57 -16.09
CA LEU A 126 1.55 17.91 -17.25
C LEU A 126 0.17 17.26 -17.16
N GLU A 127 0.09 15.98 -16.82
CA GLU A 127 -1.17 15.27 -16.60
C GLU A 127 -1.99 15.96 -15.50
N CYS A 128 -1.36 16.32 -14.37
CA CYS A 128 -2.04 17.07 -13.32
C CYS A 128 -2.56 18.44 -13.80
N LYS A 129 -1.81 19.16 -14.65
CA LYS A 129 -2.28 20.45 -15.21
C LYS A 129 -3.45 20.28 -16.16
N VAL A 130 -3.42 19.23 -17.00
CA VAL A 130 -4.52 18.93 -17.92
C VAL A 130 -5.79 18.61 -17.14
N ASP A 131 -5.70 17.78 -16.10
CA ASP A 131 -6.84 17.44 -15.24
C ASP A 131 -7.45 18.68 -14.57
N ASN A 132 -6.60 19.54 -13.99
CA ASN A 132 -7.04 20.78 -13.35
C ASN A 132 -7.76 21.72 -14.34
N ASN A 133 -7.24 21.83 -15.56
CA ASN A 133 -7.86 22.66 -16.59
C ASN A 133 -9.20 22.07 -17.05
N GLY A 134 -9.31 20.75 -17.17
CA GLY A 134 -10.58 20.06 -17.47
C GLY A 134 -11.64 20.37 -16.42
N GLN A 135 -11.31 20.20 -15.14
CA GLN A 135 -12.22 20.49 -14.02
C GLN A 135 -12.70 21.95 -14.02
N LEU A 136 -11.82 22.89 -14.36
CA LEU A 136 -12.17 24.31 -14.42
C LEU A 136 -13.15 24.59 -15.57
N ILE A 137 -12.95 23.99 -16.75
CA ILE A 137 -13.85 24.12 -17.90
C ILE A 137 -15.23 23.52 -17.58
N ASP A 138 -15.27 22.37 -16.91
CA ASP A 138 -16.53 21.73 -16.50
C ASP A 138 -17.28 22.60 -15.50
N ALA A 139 -16.60 23.14 -14.48
CA ALA A 139 -17.19 24.05 -13.50
C ALA A 139 -17.73 25.33 -14.17
N MET A 140 -16.99 25.90 -15.12
CA MET A 140 -17.46 27.05 -15.90
C MET A 140 -18.68 26.72 -16.75
N SER A 141 -18.72 25.55 -17.38
CA SER A 141 -19.86 25.09 -18.17
C SER A 141 -21.12 24.95 -17.32
N VAL A 142 -20.99 24.39 -16.12
CA VAL A 142 -22.09 24.31 -15.14
C VAL A 142 -22.55 25.69 -14.70
N ALA A 143 -21.62 26.58 -14.36
CA ALA A 143 -21.96 27.95 -13.95
C ALA A 143 -22.67 28.72 -15.07
N LEU A 144 -22.22 28.59 -16.32
CA LEU A 144 -22.87 29.19 -17.47
C LEU A 144 -24.28 28.62 -17.70
N ALA A 145 -24.48 27.31 -17.54
CA ALA A 145 -25.80 26.71 -17.62
C ALA A 145 -26.76 27.26 -16.55
N GLN A 146 -26.27 27.46 -15.31
CA GLN A 146 -27.06 28.07 -14.23
C GLN A 146 -27.42 29.54 -14.53
N ILE A 147 -26.51 30.31 -15.13
CA ILE A 147 -26.75 31.70 -15.52
C ILE A 147 -27.75 31.78 -16.69
N MET A 148 -27.74 30.82 -17.61
CA MET A 148 -28.58 30.81 -18.81
C MET A 148 -30.00 30.24 -18.60
N GLY A 149 -30.35 29.79 -17.41
CA GLY A 149 -31.73 29.42 -17.07
C GLY A 149 -31.87 28.08 -16.33
N GLY A 150 -31.27 28.00 -15.15
CA GLY A 150 -31.85 27.17 -14.07
C GLY A 150 -33.15 27.78 -13.55
#